data_AF-A0AAU0L9K1-F1
#
_entry.id   AF-A0AAU0L9K1-F1
#
_cell.length_a   1.000
_cell.length_b   1.000
_cell.length_c   1.000
_cell.angle_alpha   90.00
_cell.angle_beta   90.00
_cell.angle_gamma   90.00
#
_symmetry.space_group_name_H-M   'P 1'
#
loop_
_entity.id
_entity.type
_entity.pdbx_description
1 polymer ?
#
loop_
_entity_poly.entity_id
_entity_poly.type
_entity_poly.pdbx_seq_one_letter_code
_entity_poly.pdbx_strand_id
1 'polypeptide(L)'
;MTIKDDLIAHFSGALSAPFLFVGSGFSRRYLGLEDWSSLLQKFSSQLKSYEYYVASADGYLPKVASLLSSDFHNLWWTSEIYKESREKNKSKAKDGTSALRIEICNYILAAVQDGRKRQHIEEIELLSRLNVDGIITTNWDTLLESLFPDYKVFTGQNELLFSNTQSIAEIYKIHGSASRPSSLVLTEEDYRGFHAANPYLAAKLITIFVEHPVVFIGYSLADTNIQELLRGITRVLGQDNLPKLQNNLIFVQRAHGEQPQYSKTLMAIDGGQLPITIVKSDDFVPIYEALDSVKRKIPARILRYCKEQLYEMVRDTAASEKLCVVDVDDIEKKADIEFVVGVGVASERASQIGYNGLSVLDLFKDFLEDVSSYDPTAILGKTVPALGKSAKYIPIFRYLQSLGISSYQEYNKSGFSLDKHLPVDGVDHYRSRAYAKSFVKTEKDKTAREIIETNLPEKAAMFLPFLPKERFDVGTVRDFLIKNIDRFDSYSNYATFFRKLACLCDFYQFGWIPR
;
A
#
# COMPACT_ATOMS: atom_id res chain seq x y z
N MET A 1 13.19 20.04 21.12
CA MET A 1 12.35 19.12 20.34
C MET A 1 12.72 17.71 20.74
N THR A 2 11.76 16.79 20.69
CA THR A 2 12.09 15.37 20.85
C THR A 2 12.68 14.83 19.54
N ILE A 3 13.47 13.76 19.59
CA ILE A 3 14.00 13.12 18.37
C ILE A 3 12.88 12.71 17.39
N LYS A 4 11.69 12.42 17.93
CA LYS A 4 10.48 12.11 17.15
C LYS A 4 10.04 13.33 16.33
N ASP A 5 9.91 14.50 16.96
CA ASP A 5 9.50 15.73 16.27
C ASP A 5 10.51 16.12 15.17
N ASP A 6 11.80 16.00 15.46
CA ASP A 6 12.87 16.28 14.51
C ASP A 6 12.80 15.33 13.30
N LEU A 7 12.53 14.04 13.53
CA LEU A 7 12.35 13.05 12.48
C LEU A 7 11.06 13.24 11.68
N ILE A 8 9.96 13.59 12.32
CA ILE A 8 8.69 13.89 11.62
C ILE A 8 8.89 15.09 10.69
N ALA A 9 9.53 16.16 11.18
CA ALA A 9 9.85 17.32 10.35
C ALA A 9 10.79 16.95 9.20
N HIS A 10 11.77 16.07 9.45
CA HIS A 10 12.69 15.56 8.44
C HIS A 10 11.95 14.81 7.32
N PHE A 11 11.07 13.86 7.66
CA PHE A 11 10.36 13.06 6.67
C PHE A 11 9.22 13.83 5.98
N SER A 12 8.60 14.80 6.65
CA SER A 12 7.53 15.62 6.05
C SER A 12 8.04 16.50 4.89
N GLY A 13 9.33 16.81 4.88
CA GLY A 13 9.97 17.53 3.78
C GLY A 13 10.44 16.65 2.61
N ALA A 14 10.32 15.32 2.74
CA ALA A 14 10.76 14.39 1.71
C ALA A 14 9.71 14.23 0.60
N LEU A 15 10.18 14.02 -0.63
CA LEU A 15 9.32 13.82 -1.81
C LEU A 15 8.64 12.45 -1.82
N SER A 16 9.26 11.46 -1.19
CA SER A 16 8.84 10.06 -1.22
C SER A 16 8.94 9.42 0.17
N ALA A 17 8.24 8.31 0.35
CA ALA A 17 8.28 7.57 1.61
C ALA A 17 9.66 6.92 1.82
N PRO A 18 10.06 6.67 3.08
CA PRO A 18 11.41 6.21 3.39
C PRO A 18 11.66 4.77 2.95
N PHE A 19 12.93 4.46 2.71
CA PHE A 19 13.50 3.12 2.60
C PHE A 19 14.23 2.76 3.89
N LEU A 20 14.25 1.46 4.22
CA LEU A 20 15.10 0.95 5.29
C LEU A 20 16.34 0.29 4.71
N PHE A 21 17.50 0.58 5.29
CA PHE A 21 18.73 -0.16 5.03
C PHE A 21 19.16 -0.87 6.32
N VAL A 22 18.93 -2.18 6.38
CA VAL A 22 19.00 -2.95 7.63
C VAL A 22 20.24 -3.84 7.64
N GLY A 23 21.03 -3.73 8.71
CA GLY A 23 22.30 -4.43 8.93
C GLY A 23 22.28 -5.33 10.16
N SER A 24 23.41 -5.97 10.43
CA SER A 24 23.49 -7.05 11.42
C SER A 24 23.14 -6.59 12.84
N GLY A 25 23.34 -5.31 13.17
CA GLY A 25 22.92 -4.74 14.45
C GLY A 25 21.41 -4.84 14.72
N PHE A 26 20.58 -4.92 13.67
CA PHE A 26 19.15 -5.18 13.77
C PHE A 26 18.88 -6.61 14.24
N SER A 27 19.48 -7.60 13.57
CA SER A 27 19.33 -9.01 13.92
C SER A 27 19.90 -9.30 15.32
N ARG A 28 21.00 -8.64 15.69
CA ARG A 28 21.54 -8.68 17.06
C ARG A 28 20.55 -8.13 18.09
N ARG A 29 19.85 -7.03 17.77
CA ARG A 29 18.85 -6.42 18.67
C ARG A 29 17.61 -7.31 18.85
N TYR A 30 17.04 -7.80 17.76
CA TYR A 30 15.72 -8.45 17.79
C TYR A 30 15.77 -9.98 17.87
N LEU A 31 16.86 -10.60 17.42
CA LEU A 31 17.03 -12.07 17.47
C LEU A 31 18.08 -12.52 18.48
N GLY A 32 18.90 -11.60 18.99
CA GLY A 32 20.04 -11.94 19.86
C GLY A 32 21.13 -12.73 19.13
N LEU A 33 21.22 -12.58 17.81
CA LEU A 33 22.29 -13.19 17.01
C LEU A 33 23.65 -12.55 17.33
N GLU A 34 24.71 -13.27 16.97
CA GLU A 34 26.09 -12.85 17.10
C GLU A 34 26.50 -11.82 16.02
N ASP A 35 27.60 -11.11 16.25
CA ASP A 35 28.30 -10.41 15.16
C ASP A 35 29.07 -11.39 14.26
N TRP A 36 29.63 -10.87 13.16
CA TRP A 36 30.25 -11.69 12.12
C TRP A 36 31.40 -12.58 12.64
N SER A 37 32.28 -12.00 13.46
CA SER A 37 33.41 -12.72 14.04
C SER A 37 32.94 -13.79 15.05
N SER A 38 32.03 -13.41 15.94
CA SER A 38 31.52 -14.29 16.99
C SER A 38 30.70 -15.47 16.42
N LEU A 39 30.00 -15.25 15.31
CA LEU A 39 29.30 -16.32 14.59
C LEU A 39 30.29 -17.34 14.01
N LEU A 40 31.36 -16.89 13.36
CA LEU A 40 32.40 -17.80 12.85
C LEU A 40 33.10 -18.54 13.98
N GLN A 41 33.37 -17.87 15.10
CA GLN A 41 33.95 -18.48 16.30
C GLN A 41 33.06 -19.63 16.82
N LYS A 42 31.75 -19.44 16.87
CA LYS A 42 30.79 -20.48 17.30
C LYS A 42 30.92 -21.76 16.47
N PHE A 43 30.98 -21.62 15.15
CA PHE A 43 31.11 -22.75 14.22
C PHE A 43 32.54 -23.35 14.14
N SER A 44 33.53 -22.69 14.75
CA SER A 44 34.89 -23.24 14.90
C SER A 44 35.09 -24.08 16.17
N SER A 45 34.12 -24.11 17.09
CA SER A 45 34.26 -24.71 18.44
C SER A 45 34.71 -26.18 18.49
N GLN A 46 34.39 -26.97 17.47
CA GLN A 46 34.79 -28.39 17.36
C GLN A 46 35.95 -28.62 16.38
N LEU A 47 36.60 -27.54 15.93
CA LEU A 47 37.70 -27.57 14.98
C LEU A 47 38.96 -26.99 15.64
N LYS A 48 39.89 -26.47 14.83
CA LYS A 48 41.01 -25.66 15.30
C LYS A 48 40.49 -24.42 16.05
N SER A 49 41.28 -23.86 16.97
CA SER A 49 40.86 -22.66 17.70
C SER A 49 40.57 -21.52 16.72
N TYR A 50 39.61 -20.66 17.06
CA TYR A 50 39.21 -19.55 16.20
C TYR A 50 40.39 -18.65 15.83
N GLU A 51 41.28 -18.41 16.80
CA GLU A 51 42.49 -17.61 16.67
C GLU A 51 43.45 -18.16 15.60
N TYR A 52 43.49 -19.48 15.39
CA TYR A 52 44.26 -20.08 14.30
C TYR A 52 43.77 -19.59 12.94
N TYR A 53 42.45 -19.58 12.72
CA TYR A 53 41.88 -19.12 11.45
C TYR A 53 42.06 -17.61 11.26
N VAL A 54 41.85 -16.83 12.31
CA VAL A 54 42.07 -15.37 12.31
C VAL A 54 43.51 -15.03 11.94
N ALA A 55 44.48 -15.68 12.59
CA ALA A 55 45.91 -15.47 12.30
C ALA A 55 46.27 -15.92 10.88
N SER A 56 45.74 -17.05 10.41
CA SER A 56 45.97 -17.57 9.05
C SER A 56 45.36 -16.69 7.95
N ALA A 57 44.39 -15.85 8.32
CA ALA A 57 43.67 -14.96 7.43
C ALA A 57 44.05 -13.49 7.60
N ASP A 58 45.05 -13.17 8.42
CA ASP A 58 45.47 -11.79 8.70
C ASP A 58 44.32 -10.92 9.25
N GLY A 59 43.39 -11.54 9.98
CA GLY A 59 42.18 -10.89 10.50
C GLY A 59 41.05 -10.67 9.49
N TYR A 60 41.23 -11.03 8.21
CA TYR A 60 40.20 -10.84 7.18
C TYR A 60 39.12 -11.93 7.25
N LEU A 61 37.96 -11.57 7.80
CA LEU A 61 36.88 -12.52 8.12
C LEU A 61 36.33 -13.34 6.93
N PRO A 62 36.22 -12.82 5.70
CA PRO A 62 35.85 -13.65 4.54
C PRO A 62 36.85 -14.78 4.27
N LYS A 63 38.16 -14.53 4.45
CA LYS A 63 39.21 -15.55 4.33
C LYS A 63 39.18 -16.52 5.53
N VAL A 64 38.87 -16.05 6.74
CA VAL A 64 38.57 -16.91 7.90
C VAL A 64 37.45 -17.89 7.56
N ALA A 65 36.34 -17.38 7.00
CA ALA A 65 35.20 -18.20 6.61
C ALA A 65 35.54 -19.23 5.51
N SER A 66 36.39 -18.87 4.54
CA SER A 66 36.90 -19.82 3.53
C SER A 66 37.69 -20.98 4.16
N LEU A 67 38.64 -20.66 5.06
CA LEU A 67 39.45 -21.66 5.74
C LEU A 67 38.59 -22.54 6.67
N LEU A 68 37.71 -21.92 7.43
CA LEU A 68 36.77 -22.61 8.32
C LEU A 68 35.85 -23.55 7.53
N SER A 69 35.34 -23.12 6.38
CA SER A 69 34.47 -23.93 5.53
C SER A 69 35.12 -25.25 5.12
N SER A 70 36.41 -25.21 4.75
CA SER A 70 37.16 -26.40 4.34
C SER A 70 37.28 -27.43 5.47
N ASP A 71 37.59 -26.98 6.68
CA ASP A 71 37.71 -27.87 7.84
C ASP A 71 36.33 -28.36 8.32
N PHE A 72 35.34 -27.46 8.31
CA PHE A 72 33.96 -27.75 8.69
C PHE A 72 33.31 -28.77 7.76
N HIS A 73 33.65 -28.77 6.46
CA HIS A 73 33.19 -29.77 5.51
C HIS A 73 33.49 -31.19 5.99
N ASN A 74 34.74 -31.44 6.38
CA ASN A 74 35.16 -32.76 6.86
C ASN A 74 34.42 -33.13 8.15
N LEU A 75 34.39 -32.22 9.13
CA LEU A 75 33.67 -32.43 10.39
C LEU A 75 32.19 -32.75 10.16
N TRP A 76 31.54 -32.02 9.25
CA TRP A 76 30.13 -32.19 8.96
C TRP A 76 29.84 -33.58 8.43
N TRP A 77 30.69 -34.14 7.55
CA TRP A 77 30.54 -35.49 6.99
C TRP A 77 30.85 -36.63 7.98
N THR A 78 31.78 -36.43 8.92
CA THR A 78 32.24 -37.49 9.81
C THR A 78 31.58 -37.50 11.20
N SER A 79 31.13 -36.35 11.70
CA SER A 79 30.59 -36.25 13.06
C SER A 79 29.15 -36.74 13.16
N GLU A 80 28.82 -37.51 14.20
CA GLU A 80 27.44 -37.93 14.47
C GLU A 80 26.52 -36.76 14.83
N ILE A 81 27.07 -35.63 15.34
CA ILE A 81 26.29 -34.44 15.72
C ILE A 81 25.51 -33.86 14.53
N TYR A 82 26.09 -33.91 13.33
CA TYR A 82 25.47 -33.37 12.12
C TYR A 82 24.67 -34.38 11.32
N LYS A 83 24.54 -35.63 11.79
CA LYS A 83 23.91 -36.71 11.03
C LYS A 83 22.50 -36.39 10.56
N GLU A 84 21.67 -35.83 11.44
CA GLU A 84 20.29 -35.47 11.08
C GLU A 84 20.25 -34.35 10.02
N SER A 85 21.08 -33.32 10.19
CA SER A 85 21.16 -32.22 9.21
C SER A 85 21.71 -32.69 7.86
N ARG A 86 22.69 -33.61 7.87
CA ARG A 86 23.22 -34.27 6.67
C ARG A 86 22.15 -35.00 5.90
N GLU A 87 21.40 -35.88 6.55
CA GLU A 87 20.35 -36.64 5.87
C GLU A 87 19.30 -35.71 5.25
N LYS A 88 18.94 -34.63 5.94
CA LYS A 88 17.98 -33.62 5.43
C LYS A 88 18.52 -32.79 4.26
N ASN A 89 19.82 -32.53 4.20
CA ASN A 89 20.40 -31.54 3.28
C ASN A 89 21.46 -32.10 2.30
N LYS A 90 21.65 -33.42 2.25
CA LYS A 90 22.67 -34.07 1.40
C LYS A 90 22.63 -33.62 -0.06
N SER A 91 21.43 -33.45 -0.63
CA SER A 91 21.23 -33.00 -2.01
C SER A 91 21.58 -31.53 -2.25
N LYS A 92 21.64 -30.72 -1.19
CA LYS A 92 22.01 -29.29 -1.24
C LYS A 92 23.51 -29.08 -1.05
N ALA A 93 24.24 -30.08 -0.55
CA ALA A 93 25.70 -30.02 -0.38
C ALA A 93 26.40 -30.23 -1.73
N LYS A 94 26.79 -29.13 -2.39
CA LYS A 94 27.35 -29.15 -3.75
C LYS A 94 28.86 -28.94 -3.81
N ASP A 95 29.42 -28.33 -2.77
CA ASP A 95 30.83 -27.93 -2.71
C ASP A 95 31.36 -27.97 -1.26
N GLY A 96 32.66 -27.69 -1.11
CA GLY A 96 33.36 -27.64 0.18
C GLY A 96 32.79 -26.61 1.17
N THR A 97 32.02 -25.63 0.70
CA THR A 97 31.49 -24.53 1.50
C THR A 97 30.03 -24.73 1.91
N SER A 98 29.35 -25.70 1.31
CA SER A 98 27.92 -25.93 1.49
C SER A 98 27.55 -26.32 2.93
N ALA A 99 28.37 -27.16 3.58
CA ALA A 99 28.11 -27.66 4.93
C ALA A 99 28.01 -26.51 5.95
N LEU A 100 28.99 -25.61 5.96
CA LEU A 100 29.01 -24.47 6.87
C LEU A 100 27.81 -23.53 6.61
N ARG A 101 27.51 -23.24 5.33
CA ARG A 101 26.34 -22.41 4.97
C ARG A 101 25.04 -23.03 5.48
N ILE A 102 24.83 -24.32 5.28
CA ILE A 102 23.62 -25.03 5.73
C ILE A 102 23.46 -24.91 7.25
N GLU A 103 24.52 -25.18 8.02
CA GLU A 103 24.42 -25.14 9.49
C GLU A 103 24.23 -23.72 10.03
N ILE A 104 24.88 -22.72 9.43
CA ILE A 104 24.63 -21.31 9.74
C ILE A 104 23.17 -20.95 9.45
N CYS A 105 22.63 -21.35 8.29
CA CYS A 105 21.24 -21.09 7.93
C CYS A 105 20.26 -21.75 8.91
N ASN A 106 20.48 -23.02 9.26
CA ASN A 106 19.64 -23.74 10.22
C ASN A 106 19.64 -23.03 11.58
N TYR A 107 20.82 -22.61 12.06
CA TYR A 107 20.97 -21.87 13.29
C TYR A 107 20.21 -20.54 13.28
N ILE A 108 20.37 -19.75 12.21
CA ILE A 108 19.68 -18.47 12.05
C ILE A 108 18.16 -18.64 11.99
N LEU A 109 17.67 -19.63 11.22
CA LEU A 109 16.23 -19.89 11.09
C LEU A 109 15.62 -20.34 12.42
N ALA A 110 16.34 -21.15 13.21
CA ALA A 110 15.93 -21.50 14.57
C ALA A 110 15.84 -20.25 15.47
N ALA A 111 16.84 -19.35 15.40
CA ALA A 111 16.83 -18.10 16.14
C ALA A 111 15.66 -17.17 15.75
N VAL A 112 15.24 -17.16 14.49
CA VAL A 112 14.04 -16.42 14.05
C VAL A 112 12.76 -17.01 14.63
N GLN A 113 12.64 -18.35 14.65
CA GLN A 113 11.49 -19.04 15.24
C GLN A 113 11.38 -18.80 16.75
N ASP A 114 12.51 -18.83 17.45
CA ASP A 114 12.59 -18.61 18.90
C ASP A 114 12.52 -17.11 19.28
N GLY A 115 13.00 -16.23 18.39
CA GLY A 115 13.18 -14.80 18.61
C GLY A 115 11.90 -14.01 18.84
N ARG A 116 10.73 -14.51 18.40
CA ARG A 116 9.41 -13.92 18.69
C ARG A 116 9.06 -13.88 20.19
N LYS A 117 9.89 -14.46 21.07
CA LYS A 117 9.71 -14.50 22.53
C LYS A 117 10.59 -13.51 23.30
N ARG A 118 11.28 -12.58 22.63
CA ARG A 118 12.30 -11.72 23.27
C ARG A 118 11.98 -10.23 23.13
N GLN A 119 12.61 -9.48 24.04
CA GLN A 119 12.58 -8.03 24.33
C GLN A 119 12.28 -7.12 23.13
N HIS A 120 11.79 -5.91 23.41
CA HIS A 120 11.40 -4.89 22.41
C HIS A 120 10.15 -5.24 21.58
N ILE A 121 9.14 -5.87 22.20
CA ILE A 121 7.86 -6.22 21.54
C ILE A 121 7.19 -5.00 20.91
N GLU A 122 7.13 -3.88 21.63
CA GLU A 122 6.53 -2.63 21.15
C GLU A 122 7.22 -2.12 19.86
N GLU A 123 8.56 -2.19 19.80
CA GLU A 123 9.31 -1.83 18.60
C GLU A 123 9.00 -2.76 17.42
N ILE A 124 8.85 -4.07 17.68
CA ILE A 124 8.50 -5.05 16.65
C ILE A 124 7.09 -4.81 16.12
N GLU A 125 6.13 -4.52 17.01
CA GLU A 125 4.76 -4.16 16.64
C GLU A 125 4.74 -2.90 15.76
N LEU A 126 5.46 -1.85 16.18
CA LEU A 126 5.64 -0.62 15.39
C LEU A 126 6.28 -0.90 14.02
N LEU A 127 7.36 -1.69 13.99
CA LEU A 127 8.05 -2.06 12.76
C LEU A 127 7.12 -2.77 11.77
N SER A 128 6.30 -3.71 12.25
CA SER A 128 5.41 -4.51 11.40
C SER A 128 4.28 -3.74 10.72
N ARG A 129 3.96 -2.52 11.21
CA ARG A 129 2.94 -1.66 10.61
C ARG A 129 3.52 -0.52 9.76
N LEU A 130 4.85 -0.37 9.70
CA LEU A 130 5.47 0.69 8.91
C LEU A 130 5.15 0.53 7.42
N ASN A 131 4.90 1.66 6.77
CA ASN A 131 4.66 1.70 5.33
C ASN A 131 5.86 2.36 4.63
N VAL A 132 6.94 1.59 4.48
CA VAL A 132 8.17 2.00 3.80
C VAL A 132 8.14 1.59 2.32
N ASP A 133 8.89 2.27 1.47
CA ASP A 133 8.89 1.94 0.03
C ASP A 133 9.67 0.68 -0.28
N GLY A 134 10.66 0.36 0.53
CA GLY A 134 11.36 -0.90 0.42
C GLY A 134 12.43 -1.04 1.47
N ILE A 135 13.03 -2.22 1.46
CA ILE A 135 14.02 -2.62 2.46
C ILE A 135 15.22 -3.18 1.71
N ILE A 136 16.41 -2.68 2.01
CA ILE A 136 17.68 -3.25 1.56
C ILE A 136 18.35 -3.86 2.78
N THR A 137 18.88 -5.07 2.68
CA THR A 137 19.57 -5.70 3.80
C THR A 137 20.72 -6.60 3.38
N THR A 138 21.79 -6.59 4.17
CA THR A 138 22.88 -7.55 4.10
C THR A 138 22.69 -8.72 5.07
N ASN A 139 21.55 -8.77 5.78
CA ASN A 139 21.27 -9.80 6.77
C ASN A 139 20.75 -11.07 6.11
N TRP A 140 21.09 -12.21 6.70
CA TRP A 140 20.68 -13.52 6.20
C TRP A 140 19.36 -14.00 6.80
N ASP A 141 19.02 -13.58 8.02
CA ASP A 141 17.79 -13.97 8.69
C ASP A 141 16.51 -13.53 7.95
N THR A 142 15.39 -14.15 8.27
CA THR A 142 14.10 -13.95 7.61
C THR A 142 13.14 -13.09 8.46
N LEU A 143 13.64 -12.32 9.43
CA LEU A 143 12.78 -11.54 10.32
C LEU A 143 12.01 -10.47 9.54
N LEU A 144 12.69 -9.70 8.69
CA LEU A 144 12.07 -8.64 7.86
C LEU A 144 10.99 -9.21 6.94
N GLU A 145 11.23 -10.39 6.36
CA GLU A 145 10.25 -11.09 5.50
C GLU A 145 8.98 -11.45 6.28
N SER A 146 9.13 -11.77 7.56
CA SER A 146 8.00 -12.07 8.44
C SER A 146 7.26 -10.83 8.94
N LEU A 147 7.94 -9.68 9.03
CA LEU A 147 7.35 -8.39 9.43
C LEU A 147 6.65 -7.70 8.25
N PHE A 148 7.10 -7.95 7.03
CA PHE A 148 6.58 -7.36 5.80
C PHE A 148 6.16 -8.45 4.80
N PRO A 149 5.14 -9.27 5.12
CA PRO A 149 4.75 -10.43 4.33
C PRO A 149 4.27 -10.09 2.92
N ASP A 150 3.78 -8.87 2.70
CA ASP A 150 3.30 -8.38 1.41
C ASP A 150 4.44 -7.93 0.47
N TYR A 151 5.68 -7.88 0.95
CA TYR A 151 6.80 -7.36 0.17
C TYR A 151 7.45 -8.48 -0.64
N LYS A 152 7.78 -8.17 -1.89
CA LYS A 152 8.47 -9.14 -2.75
C LYS A 152 9.95 -9.21 -2.38
N VAL A 153 10.42 -10.41 -2.03
CA VAL A 153 11.81 -10.66 -1.63
C VAL A 153 12.64 -11.01 -2.86
N PHE A 154 13.78 -10.35 -3.03
CA PHE A 154 14.81 -10.69 -4.01
C PHE A 154 16.08 -11.12 -3.29
N THR A 155 16.59 -12.31 -3.59
CA THR A 155 17.76 -12.88 -2.91
C THR A 155 19.00 -12.86 -3.80
N GLY A 156 20.03 -12.16 -3.35
CA GLY A 156 21.30 -12.01 -4.06
C GLY A 156 21.24 -11.05 -5.25
N GLN A 157 22.42 -10.68 -5.76
CA GLN A 157 22.55 -9.68 -6.84
C GLN A 157 21.97 -10.16 -8.18
N ASN A 158 22.09 -11.46 -8.50
CA ASN A 158 21.57 -12.02 -9.76
C ASN A 158 20.05 -11.91 -9.87
N GLU A 159 19.32 -12.17 -8.79
CA GLU A 159 17.87 -12.04 -8.83
C GLU A 159 17.45 -10.58 -9.00
N LEU A 160 18.19 -9.65 -8.40
CA LEU A 160 18.00 -8.21 -8.59
C LEU A 160 18.31 -7.76 -10.03
N LEU A 161 19.27 -8.40 -10.69
CA LEU A 161 19.68 -8.13 -12.08
C LEU A 161 18.59 -8.46 -13.09
N PHE A 162 17.97 -9.64 -12.96
CA PHE A 162 17.04 -10.16 -13.98
C PHE A 162 15.56 -9.94 -13.65
N SER A 163 15.25 -9.33 -12.51
CA SER A 163 13.87 -9.07 -12.10
C SER A 163 13.36 -7.69 -12.51
N ASN A 164 12.08 -7.62 -12.87
CA ASN A 164 11.36 -6.37 -13.09
C ASN A 164 11.02 -5.71 -11.75
N THR A 165 12.03 -5.11 -11.11
CA THR A 165 11.88 -4.41 -9.83
C THR A 165 11.01 -3.18 -9.99
N GLN A 166 10.05 -3.00 -9.09
CA GLN A 166 9.15 -1.84 -9.08
C GLN A 166 9.64 -0.72 -8.17
N SER A 167 10.72 -0.97 -7.41
CA SER A 167 11.26 -0.07 -6.39
C SER A 167 10.20 0.31 -5.34
N ILE A 168 9.22 -0.58 -5.11
CA ILE A 168 8.18 -0.40 -4.11
C ILE A 168 7.66 -1.73 -3.57
N ALA A 169 7.50 -1.82 -2.24
CA ALA A 169 7.18 -3.03 -1.50
C ALA A 169 8.12 -4.19 -1.87
N GLU A 170 9.44 -3.93 -1.82
CA GLU A 170 10.51 -4.90 -2.14
C GLU A 170 11.48 -5.05 -0.97
N ILE A 171 11.94 -6.29 -0.73
CA ILE A 171 13.05 -6.59 0.17
C ILE A 171 14.23 -7.11 -0.66
N TYR A 172 15.33 -6.37 -0.68
CA TYR A 172 16.55 -6.73 -1.39
C TYR A 172 17.57 -7.31 -0.41
N LYS A 173 17.76 -8.62 -0.44
CA LYS A 173 18.75 -9.33 0.39
C LYS A 173 20.04 -9.50 -0.39
N ILE A 174 20.87 -8.46 -0.39
CA ILE A 174 22.02 -8.35 -1.29
C ILE A 174 23.17 -9.32 -0.94
N HIS A 175 23.23 -9.82 0.29
CA HIS A 175 24.21 -10.83 0.74
C HIS A 175 23.62 -12.26 0.82
N GLY A 176 22.47 -12.50 0.20
CA GLY A 176 21.78 -13.79 0.24
C GLY A 176 20.82 -13.95 1.41
N SER A 177 20.25 -15.15 1.56
CA SER A 177 19.25 -15.46 2.58
C SER A 177 19.45 -16.83 3.21
N ALA A 178 19.12 -16.96 4.50
CA ALA A 178 19.12 -18.22 5.23
C ALA A 178 18.12 -19.23 4.67
N SER A 179 17.08 -18.78 3.96
CA SER A 179 16.16 -19.67 3.23
C SER A 179 16.81 -20.35 2.01
N ARG A 180 17.94 -19.81 1.51
CA ARG A 180 18.67 -20.30 0.34
C ARG A 180 20.17 -20.34 0.64
N PRO A 181 20.67 -21.40 1.32
CA PRO A 181 22.05 -21.45 1.80
C PRO A 181 23.12 -21.19 0.73
N SER A 182 22.93 -21.64 -0.51
CA SER A 182 23.89 -21.40 -1.59
C SER A 182 23.98 -19.96 -2.08
N SER A 183 23.12 -19.05 -1.58
CA SER A 183 23.12 -17.63 -1.94
C SER A 183 23.93 -16.75 -1.01
N LEU A 184 24.41 -17.28 0.14
CA LEU A 184 25.08 -16.47 1.14
C LEU A 184 26.44 -15.97 0.64
N VAL A 185 26.67 -14.67 0.80
CA VAL A 185 27.98 -14.04 0.63
C VAL A 185 28.81 -14.26 1.90
N LEU A 186 29.46 -15.43 2.00
CA LEU A 186 30.12 -15.92 3.22
C LEU A 186 31.65 -15.87 3.14
N THR A 187 32.18 -16.40 2.03
CA THR A 187 33.61 -16.68 1.84
C THR A 187 34.32 -15.56 1.07
N GLU A 188 35.65 -15.54 1.09
CA GLU A 188 36.43 -14.58 0.30
C GLU A 188 36.05 -14.60 -1.20
N GLU A 189 35.80 -15.77 -1.77
CA GLU A 189 35.38 -15.89 -3.16
C GLU A 189 34.01 -15.25 -3.40
N ASP A 190 33.05 -15.44 -2.48
CA ASP A 190 31.75 -14.81 -2.57
C ASP A 190 31.85 -13.28 -2.50
N TYR A 191 32.65 -12.76 -1.56
CA TYR A 191 32.88 -11.31 -1.43
C TYR A 191 33.55 -10.76 -2.69
N ARG A 192 34.56 -11.45 -3.24
CA ARG A 192 35.20 -11.05 -4.50
C ARG A 192 34.19 -10.97 -5.65
N GLY A 193 33.30 -11.95 -5.77
CA GLY A 193 32.20 -11.94 -6.74
C GLY A 193 31.23 -10.79 -6.50
N PHE A 194 30.83 -10.56 -5.23
CA PHE A 194 29.94 -9.48 -4.83
C PHE A 194 30.52 -8.09 -5.16
N HIS A 195 31.79 -7.84 -4.84
CA HIS A 195 32.47 -6.57 -5.13
C HIS A 195 32.65 -6.35 -6.64
N ALA A 196 32.92 -7.41 -7.41
CA ALA A 196 33.01 -7.31 -8.88
C ALA A 196 31.68 -6.87 -9.53
N ALA A 197 30.54 -7.30 -8.97
CA ALA A 197 29.21 -6.91 -9.42
C ALA A 197 28.66 -5.62 -8.77
N ASN A 198 29.40 -5.03 -7.82
CA ASN A 198 29.01 -3.83 -7.06
C ASN A 198 28.65 -2.60 -7.93
N PRO A 199 29.34 -2.28 -9.06
CA PRO A 199 28.97 -1.14 -9.88
C PRO A 199 27.51 -1.15 -10.37
N TYR A 200 26.97 -2.33 -10.69
CA TYR A 200 25.57 -2.46 -11.09
C TYR A 200 24.62 -2.24 -9.92
N LEU A 201 24.92 -2.83 -8.76
CA LEU A 201 24.13 -2.66 -7.56
C LEU A 201 24.08 -1.17 -7.17
N ALA A 202 25.24 -0.49 -7.17
CA ALA A 202 25.33 0.95 -6.91
C ALA A 202 24.49 1.76 -7.90
N ALA A 203 24.55 1.45 -9.20
CA ALA A 203 23.77 2.14 -10.23
C ALA A 203 22.25 1.93 -10.09
N LYS A 204 21.80 0.81 -9.50
CA LYS A 204 20.37 0.55 -9.24
C LYS A 204 19.89 1.18 -7.93
N LEU A 205 20.76 1.26 -6.92
CA LEU A 205 20.43 1.83 -5.62
C LEU A 205 20.56 3.36 -5.59
N ILE A 206 21.36 3.96 -6.47
CA ILE A 206 21.54 5.42 -6.56
C ILE A 206 20.21 6.18 -6.69
N THR A 207 19.27 5.69 -7.49
CA THR A 207 17.97 6.33 -7.70
C THR A 207 17.17 6.32 -6.40
N ILE A 208 17.17 5.20 -5.67
CA ILE A 208 16.54 5.07 -4.35
C ILE A 208 17.13 6.12 -3.39
N PHE A 209 18.45 6.25 -3.35
CA PHE A 209 19.14 7.14 -2.41
C PHE A 209 18.95 8.63 -2.75
N VAL A 210 18.66 8.95 -4.01
CA VAL A 210 18.35 10.33 -4.45
C VAL A 210 16.87 10.66 -4.25
N GLU A 211 15.97 9.70 -4.47
CA GLU A 211 14.52 9.93 -4.47
C GLU A 211 13.86 9.71 -3.11
N HIS A 212 14.49 8.95 -2.21
CA HIS A 212 13.91 8.54 -0.93
C HIS A 212 14.86 8.81 0.24
N PRO A 213 14.32 9.16 1.43
CA PRO A 213 15.05 9.04 2.68
C PRO A 213 15.39 7.58 2.96
N VAL A 214 16.65 7.26 3.22
CA VAL A 214 17.16 5.93 3.54
C VAL A 214 17.60 5.89 4.99
N VAL A 215 16.92 5.09 5.79
CA VAL A 215 17.19 4.91 7.22
C VAL A 215 18.04 3.66 7.44
N PHE A 216 19.32 3.88 7.76
CA PHE A 216 20.28 2.84 8.10
C PHE A 216 20.09 2.39 9.55
N ILE A 217 19.75 1.13 9.75
CA ILE A 217 19.53 0.53 11.08
C ILE A 217 20.47 -0.64 11.24
N GLY A 218 21.25 -0.64 12.33
CA GLY A 218 22.15 -1.75 12.65
C GLY A 218 23.47 -1.76 11.86
N TYR A 219 23.91 -0.60 11.37
CA TYR A 219 25.24 -0.40 10.80
C TYR A 219 26.09 0.55 11.64
N SER A 220 27.39 0.27 11.66
CA SER A 220 28.39 1.25 12.06
C SER A 220 28.74 2.15 10.86
N LEU A 221 29.09 3.41 11.11
CA LEU A 221 29.65 4.27 10.07
C LEU A 221 30.99 3.72 9.53
N ALA A 222 31.68 2.89 10.30
CA ALA A 222 32.92 2.22 9.91
C ALA A 222 32.70 0.88 9.19
N ASP A 223 31.46 0.47 8.92
CA ASP A 223 31.18 -0.77 8.19
C ASP A 223 31.72 -0.69 6.76
N THR A 224 32.62 -1.62 6.40
CA THR A 224 33.31 -1.60 5.10
C THR A 224 32.36 -1.79 3.93
N ASN A 225 31.31 -2.60 4.08
CA ASN A 225 30.35 -2.84 3.00
C ASN A 225 29.52 -1.57 2.73
N ILE A 226 29.09 -0.88 3.79
CA ILE A 226 28.39 0.41 3.65
C ILE A 226 29.31 1.48 3.06
N GLN A 227 30.54 1.58 3.55
CA GLN A 227 31.53 2.53 3.03
C GLN A 227 31.79 2.30 1.55
N GLU A 228 31.97 1.05 1.12
CA GLU A 228 32.16 0.72 -0.29
C GLU A 228 30.93 0.98 -1.16
N LEU A 229 29.73 0.67 -0.66
CA LEU A 229 28.49 0.94 -1.38
C LEU A 229 28.29 2.45 -1.58
N LEU A 230 28.44 3.23 -0.51
CA LEU A 230 28.35 4.69 -0.58
C LEU A 230 29.43 5.26 -1.51
N ARG A 231 30.65 4.72 -1.51
CA ARG A 231 31.71 5.12 -2.45
C ARG A 231 31.32 4.81 -3.89
N GLY A 232 30.68 3.67 -4.14
CA GLY A 232 30.13 3.35 -5.46
C GLY A 232 29.10 4.38 -5.90
N ILE A 233 28.17 4.74 -5.01
CA ILE A 233 27.11 5.73 -5.28
C ILE A 233 27.70 7.13 -5.55
N THR A 234 28.64 7.59 -4.72
CA THR A 234 29.23 8.93 -4.90
C THR A 234 30.05 9.06 -6.17
N ARG A 235 30.75 8.00 -6.58
CA ARG A 235 31.47 7.96 -7.86
C ARG A 235 30.53 8.11 -9.06
N VAL A 236 29.32 7.52 -8.99
CA VAL A 236 28.34 7.60 -10.08
C VAL A 236 27.62 8.96 -10.09
N LEU A 237 27.29 9.53 -8.93
CA LEU A 237 26.65 10.86 -8.85
C LEU A 237 27.55 12.02 -9.28
N GLY A 238 28.86 11.91 -9.01
CA GLY A 238 29.79 13.02 -9.12
C GLY A 238 29.65 14.04 -7.97
N GLN A 239 30.70 14.85 -7.75
CA GLN A 239 30.78 15.73 -6.58
C GLN A 239 29.69 16.80 -6.54
N ASP A 240 29.33 17.39 -7.69
CA ASP A 240 28.36 18.48 -7.79
C ASP A 240 26.94 18.05 -7.37
N ASN A 241 26.64 16.75 -7.44
CA ASN A 241 25.33 16.19 -7.11
C ASN A 241 25.27 15.60 -5.70
N LEU A 242 26.38 15.55 -4.94
CA LEU A 242 26.36 15.04 -3.56
C LEU A 242 25.40 15.79 -2.62
N PRO A 243 25.21 17.11 -2.75
CA PRO A 243 24.17 17.81 -1.99
C PRO A 243 22.76 17.30 -2.27
N LYS A 244 22.49 16.60 -3.39
CA LYS A 244 21.16 15.99 -3.64
C LYS A 244 20.87 14.80 -2.73
N LEU A 245 21.89 14.19 -2.15
CA LEU A 245 21.74 13.17 -1.10
C LEU A 245 21.50 13.79 0.28
N GLN A 246 21.55 15.12 0.39
CA GLN A 246 21.36 15.80 1.66
C GLN A 246 19.96 15.51 2.20
N ASN A 247 19.92 15.13 3.47
CA ASN A 247 18.72 14.65 4.17
C ASN A 247 18.22 13.27 3.73
N ASN A 248 18.84 12.58 2.77
CA ASN A 248 18.39 11.23 2.43
C ASN A 248 19.16 10.13 3.19
N LEU A 249 20.29 10.43 3.82
CA LEU A 249 21.09 9.43 4.53
C LEU A 249 20.91 9.59 6.04
N ILE A 250 20.10 8.72 6.66
CA ILE A 250 19.80 8.78 8.10
C ILE A 250 20.36 7.54 8.79
N PHE A 251 21.32 7.71 9.69
CA PHE A 251 21.95 6.62 10.44
C PHE A 251 21.40 6.56 11.86
N VAL A 252 20.76 5.44 12.19
CA VAL A 252 20.31 5.15 13.55
C VAL A 252 21.42 4.45 14.31
N GLN A 253 21.85 5.05 15.41
CA GLN A 253 22.90 4.56 16.29
C GLN A 253 22.39 4.41 17.71
N ARG A 254 23.03 3.52 18.47
CA ARG A 254 22.77 3.39 19.91
C ARG A 254 23.37 4.58 20.64
N ALA A 255 22.65 5.08 21.64
CA ALA A 255 23.12 6.18 22.48
C ALA A 255 24.07 5.69 23.58
N HIS A 256 24.08 4.39 23.89
CA HIS A 256 24.97 3.79 24.89
C HIS A 256 24.83 4.46 26.27
N GLY A 257 23.60 4.80 26.67
CA GLY A 257 23.28 5.49 27.91
C GLY A 257 23.35 7.02 27.83
N GLU A 258 23.80 7.58 26.70
CA GLU A 258 23.69 9.02 26.45
C GLU A 258 22.24 9.43 26.16
N GLN A 259 21.96 10.74 26.28
CA GLN A 259 20.64 11.26 25.93
C GLN A 259 20.38 11.12 24.42
N PRO A 260 19.14 10.78 24.00
CA PRO A 260 18.83 10.68 22.58
C PRO A 260 19.10 11.99 21.84
N GLN A 261 19.69 11.90 20.65
CA GLN A 261 20.18 13.05 19.91
C GLN A 261 19.87 12.90 18.41
N TYR A 262 19.38 13.99 17.82
CA TYR A 262 19.31 14.16 16.38
C TYR A 262 20.38 15.19 15.95
N SER A 263 21.19 14.85 14.95
CA SER A 263 22.26 15.74 14.48
C SER A 263 22.53 15.56 12.99
N LYS A 264 22.95 16.65 12.33
CA LYS A 264 23.44 16.63 10.94
C LYS A 264 24.96 16.75 10.96
N THR A 265 25.65 15.94 10.16
CA THR A 265 27.11 15.94 10.08
C THR A 265 27.60 15.60 8.66
N LEU A 266 28.90 15.70 8.44
CA LEU A 266 29.57 15.39 7.18
C LEU A 266 30.45 14.15 7.37
N MET A 267 30.13 13.08 6.66
CA MET A 267 30.94 11.88 6.58
C MET A 267 32.01 12.07 5.50
N ALA A 268 33.28 11.83 5.86
CA ALA A 268 34.36 11.77 4.87
C ALA A 268 34.19 10.52 4.00
N ILE A 269 34.29 10.69 2.68
CA ILE A 269 34.31 9.60 1.72
C ILE A 269 35.36 9.88 0.64
N ASP A 270 35.86 8.84 -0.02
CA ASP A 270 36.88 9.01 -1.08
C ASP A 270 36.38 9.99 -2.15
N GLY A 271 37.00 11.18 -2.18
CA GLY A 271 36.64 12.24 -3.12
C GLY A 271 35.47 13.14 -2.71
N GLY A 272 35.11 13.26 -1.43
CA GLY A 272 34.13 14.28 -1.00
C GLY A 272 33.68 14.19 0.46
N GLN A 273 32.68 15.00 0.80
CA GLN A 273 31.99 14.94 2.09
C GLN A 273 30.51 14.68 1.86
N LEU A 274 29.99 13.63 2.50
CA LEU A 274 28.59 13.24 2.41
C LEU A 274 27.79 13.83 3.58
N PRO A 275 26.78 14.66 3.32
CA PRO A 275 25.87 15.11 4.36
C PRO A 275 25.01 13.94 4.83
N ILE A 276 25.12 13.61 6.12
CA ILE A 276 24.35 12.56 6.78
C ILE A 276 23.62 13.11 8.00
N THR A 277 22.52 12.47 8.35
CA THR A 277 21.81 12.67 9.61
C THR A 277 22.15 11.50 10.53
N ILE A 278 22.51 11.77 11.77
CA ILE A 278 22.72 10.75 12.81
C ILE A 278 21.62 10.93 13.86
N VAL A 279 20.94 9.82 14.14
CA VAL A 279 19.96 9.71 15.23
C VAL A 279 20.49 8.71 16.24
N LYS A 280 20.86 9.20 17.41
CA LYS A 280 21.29 8.37 18.55
C LYS A 280 20.10 8.13 19.47
N SER A 281 19.80 6.87 19.77
CA SER A 281 18.83 6.49 20.80
C SER A 281 19.07 5.05 21.25
N ASP A 282 18.74 4.68 22.48
CA ASP A 282 18.69 3.27 22.91
C ASP A 282 17.28 2.68 22.83
N ASP A 283 16.27 3.55 22.77
CA ASP A 283 14.86 3.24 22.51
C ASP A 283 14.50 3.66 21.08
N PHE A 284 14.09 2.70 20.25
CA PHE A 284 13.76 2.96 18.85
C PHE A 284 12.28 3.24 18.63
N VAL A 285 11.43 3.17 19.67
CA VAL A 285 10.01 3.52 19.58
C VAL A 285 9.80 4.91 18.96
N PRO A 286 10.45 6.00 19.41
CA PRO A 286 10.22 7.33 18.83
C PRO A 286 10.64 7.43 17.36
N ILE A 287 11.60 6.61 16.92
CA ILE A 287 12.08 6.57 15.54
C ILE A 287 11.04 5.88 14.66
N TYR A 288 10.51 4.73 15.10
CA TYR A 288 9.49 4.01 14.36
C TYR A 288 8.15 4.74 14.34
N GLU A 289 7.77 5.41 15.42
CA GLU A 289 6.59 6.28 15.41
C GLU A 289 6.74 7.45 14.42
N ALA A 290 7.93 8.03 14.31
CA ALA A 290 8.18 9.08 13.32
C ALA A 290 8.08 8.53 11.89
N LEU A 291 8.57 7.32 11.64
CA LEU A 291 8.41 6.65 10.34
C LEU A 291 6.94 6.31 10.03
N ASP A 292 6.19 5.86 11.03
CA ASP A 292 4.76 5.53 10.93
C ASP A 292 3.89 6.77 10.67
N SER A 293 4.36 7.96 11.09
CA SER A 293 3.67 9.22 10.81
C SER A 293 3.64 9.58 9.32
N VAL A 294 4.56 9.03 8.52
CA VAL A 294 4.63 9.23 7.07
C VAL A 294 3.60 8.32 6.39
N LYS A 295 2.30 8.62 6.59
CA LYS A 295 1.22 7.83 6.00
C LYS A 295 1.06 8.16 4.53
N ARG A 296 1.30 7.16 3.66
CA ARG A 296 0.86 7.23 2.26
C ARG A 296 -0.67 7.23 2.21
N LYS A 297 -1.24 8.00 1.28
CA LYS A 297 -2.66 7.90 0.90
C LYS A 297 -2.99 6.52 0.32
N ILE A 298 -2.02 5.88 -0.34
CA ILE A 298 -2.14 4.54 -0.95
C ILE A 298 -1.03 3.64 -0.38
N PRO A 299 -1.35 2.49 0.26
CA PRO A 299 -0.37 1.52 0.74
C PRO A 299 0.64 1.08 -0.33
N ALA A 300 1.91 0.87 0.05
CA ALA A 300 2.97 0.50 -0.89
C ALA A 300 2.67 -0.80 -1.66
N ARG A 301 2.05 -1.78 -1.00
CA ARG A 301 1.61 -3.05 -1.63
C ARG A 301 0.62 -2.82 -2.79
N ILE A 302 -0.29 -1.86 -2.64
CA ILE A 302 -1.27 -1.52 -3.68
C ILE A 302 -0.54 -0.85 -4.83
N LEU A 303 0.28 0.17 -4.55
CA LEU A 303 1.03 0.86 -5.59
C LEU A 303 1.99 -0.06 -6.36
N ARG A 304 2.55 -1.07 -5.70
CA ARG A 304 3.30 -2.14 -6.37
C ARG A 304 2.42 -2.91 -7.35
N TYR A 305 1.30 -3.45 -6.87
CA TYR A 305 0.37 -4.21 -7.69
C TYR A 305 -0.07 -3.39 -8.91
N CYS A 306 -0.39 -2.10 -8.70
CA CYS A 306 -0.70 -1.13 -9.73
C CYS A 306 0.39 -1.03 -10.81
N LYS A 307 1.65 -0.86 -10.39
CA LYS A 307 2.80 -0.81 -11.30
C LYS A 307 2.97 -2.13 -12.07
N GLU A 308 2.85 -3.28 -11.40
CA GLU A 308 2.96 -4.59 -12.05
C GLU A 308 1.90 -4.78 -13.13
N GLN A 309 0.62 -4.50 -12.82
CA GLN A 309 -0.49 -4.60 -13.78
C GLN A 309 -0.32 -3.65 -14.97
N LEU A 310 0.14 -2.42 -14.73
CA LEU A 310 0.47 -1.48 -15.79
C LEU A 310 1.55 -2.01 -16.74
N TYR A 311 2.63 -2.55 -16.19
CA TYR A 311 3.70 -3.11 -16.99
C TYR A 311 3.25 -4.35 -17.78
N GLU A 312 2.42 -5.20 -17.19
CA GLU A 312 1.82 -6.35 -17.87
C GLU A 312 0.93 -5.89 -19.04
N MET A 313 0.06 -4.90 -18.81
CA MET A 313 -0.82 -4.33 -19.84
C MET A 313 -0.06 -3.72 -21.01
N VAL A 314 1.08 -3.07 -20.76
CA VAL A 314 1.92 -2.49 -21.84
C VAL A 314 2.72 -3.57 -22.59
N ARG A 315 3.06 -4.68 -21.91
CA ARG A 315 3.81 -5.80 -22.52
C ARG A 315 2.91 -6.75 -23.29
N ASP A 316 1.66 -6.90 -22.90
CA ASP A 316 0.71 -7.76 -23.59
C ASP A 316 0.23 -7.08 -24.87
N THR A 317 0.67 -7.60 -26.02
CA THR A 317 0.23 -7.13 -27.34
C THR A 317 -1.21 -7.53 -27.67
N ALA A 318 -1.83 -8.41 -26.85
CA ALA A 318 -3.24 -8.74 -26.95
C ALA A 318 -4.05 -7.82 -26.04
N ALA A 319 -5.06 -7.15 -26.58
CA ALA A 319 -5.97 -6.30 -25.82
C ALA A 319 -6.69 -7.12 -24.73
N SER A 320 -6.18 -7.08 -23.50
CA SER A 320 -6.86 -7.68 -22.35
C SER A 320 -7.90 -6.70 -21.82
N GLU A 321 -9.15 -6.87 -22.25
CA GLU A 321 -10.29 -6.20 -21.64
C GLU A 321 -10.51 -6.76 -20.24
N LYS A 322 -10.28 -5.93 -19.21
CA LYS A 322 -11.00 -5.91 -17.92
C LYS A 322 -10.49 -4.73 -17.09
N LEU A 323 -11.33 -3.70 -17.01
CA LEU A 323 -11.10 -2.45 -16.28
C LEU A 323 -12.30 -2.27 -15.35
N CYS A 324 -12.12 -2.41 -14.05
CA CYS A 324 -13.17 -2.20 -13.05
C CYS A 324 -12.64 -1.38 -11.87
N VAL A 325 -13.53 -0.59 -11.27
CA VAL A 325 -13.27 0.40 -10.22
C VAL A 325 -13.42 -0.25 -8.85
N VAL A 326 -12.47 -0.03 -7.94
CA VAL A 326 -12.61 -0.35 -6.51
C VAL A 326 -12.30 0.89 -5.69
N ASP A 327 -13.09 1.07 -4.62
CA ASP A 327 -12.90 2.10 -3.61
C ASP A 327 -11.65 1.78 -2.77
N VAL A 328 -10.76 2.76 -2.58
CA VAL A 328 -9.45 2.55 -1.95
C VAL A 328 -9.59 2.15 -0.47
N ASP A 329 -10.74 2.47 0.13
CA ASP A 329 -11.01 2.30 1.55
C ASP A 329 -11.39 0.85 1.97
N ASP A 330 -11.67 -0.06 1.02
CA ASP A 330 -12.11 -1.45 1.29
C ASP A 330 -11.09 -2.55 0.92
N ILE A 331 -9.84 -2.18 0.58
CA ILE A 331 -8.86 -3.14 0.06
C ILE A 331 -8.12 -3.88 1.19
N GLU A 332 -8.68 -4.99 1.67
CA GLU A 332 -8.00 -5.87 2.63
C GLU A 332 -7.11 -6.93 1.94
N LYS A 333 -7.50 -7.50 0.78
CA LYS A 333 -6.76 -8.61 0.14
C LYS A 333 -6.41 -8.34 -1.32
N LYS A 334 -5.35 -9.00 -1.82
CA LYS A 334 -4.85 -8.92 -3.21
C LYS A 334 -5.90 -9.34 -4.26
N ALA A 335 -6.89 -10.15 -3.87
CA ALA A 335 -7.97 -10.60 -4.75
C ALA A 335 -9.10 -9.58 -4.91
N ASP A 336 -9.15 -8.56 -4.05
CA ASP A 336 -10.19 -7.52 -4.05
C ASP A 336 -9.75 -6.28 -4.85
N ILE A 337 -8.57 -6.32 -5.46
CA ILE A 337 -7.98 -5.20 -6.20
C ILE A 337 -8.27 -5.37 -7.69
N GLU A 338 -9.33 -4.74 -8.18
CA GLU A 338 -9.52 -4.46 -9.60
C GLU A 338 -8.99 -3.03 -9.87
N PHE A 339 -7.95 -2.92 -10.68
CA PHE A 339 -7.18 -1.68 -10.85
C PHE A 339 -7.46 -0.99 -12.18
N VAL A 340 -7.55 0.35 -12.17
CA VAL A 340 -7.69 1.19 -13.36
C VAL A 340 -6.51 2.17 -13.46
N VAL A 341 -5.79 2.14 -14.58
CA VAL A 341 -4.95 3.26 -15.02
C VAL A 341 -5.40 3.75 -16.38
N GLY A 342 -5.90 4.98 -16.40
CA GLY A 342 -6.14 5.71 -17.64
C GLY A 342 -4.83 6.30 -18.16
N VAL A 343 -4.29 5.73 -19.24
CA VAL A 343 -3.33 6.44 -20.11
C VAL A 343 -3.87 6.39 -21.53
N GLY A 344 -4.41 7.52 -22.00
CA GLY A 344 -4.97 7.67 -23.34
C GLY A 344 -5.80 8.94 -23.47
N VAL A 345 -5.67 9.61 -24.61
CA VAL A 345 -6.15 10.98 -24.91
C VAL A 345 -7.57 11.20 -24.41
N ALA A 346 -7.75 12.28 -23.65
CA ALA A 346 -9.03 12.84 -23.26
C ALA A 346 -9.82 13.21 -24.53
N SER A 347 -10.49 12.24 -25.13
CA SER A 347 -11.53 12.45 -26.13
C SER A 347 -12.38 11.18 -26.22
N GLU A 348 -13.60 11.31 -25.67
CA GLU A 348 -14.81 10.55 -26.00
C GLU A 348 -14.99 9.10 -25.52
N ARG A 349 -13.93 8.31 -25.23
CA ARG A 349 -14.13 6.90 -24.80
C ARG A 349 -14.02 6.62 -23.30
N ALA A 350 -13.30 7.43 -22.53
CA ALA A 350 -13.15 7.23 -21.09
C ALA A 350 -14.44 7.54 -20.29
N SER A 351 -15.30 8.42 -20.80
CA SER A 351 -16.60 8.72 -20.19
C SER A 351 -17.51 7.49 -20.13
N GLN A 352 -17.40 6.58 -21.10
CA GLN A 352 -18.31 5.45 -21.25
C GLN A 352 -18.15 4.31 -20.23
N ILE A 353 -17.00 4.23 -19.54
CA ILE A 353 -16.69 3.17 -18.55
C ILE A 353 -16.99 3.64 -17.11
N GLY A 354 -16.99 4.95 -16.83
CA GLY A 354 -17.31 5.50 -15.50
C GLY A 354 -18.78 5.39 -15.08
N TYR A 355 -19.72 5.37 -16.02
CA TYR A 355 -21.16 5.37 -15.74
C TYR A 355 -21.70 4.06 -15.13
N ASN A 356 -20.97 2.95 -15.22
CA ASN A 356 -21.37 1.67 -14.62
C ASN A 356 -21.05 1.58 -13.11
N GLY A 357 -20.18 2.46 -12.58
CA GLY A 357 -19.80 2.47 -11.17
C GLY A 357 -20.61 3.44 -10.30
N LEU A 358 -21.50 4.25 -10.88
CA LEU A 358 -22.31 5.20 -10.14
C LEU A 358 -23.33 4.46 -9.25
N SER A 359 -23.46 4.90 -8.00
CA SER A 359 -24.47 4.39 -7.09
C SER A 359 -25.83 5.08 -7.30
N VAL A 360 -26.89 4.50 -6.73
CA VAL A 360 -28.22 5.15 -6.70
C VAL A 360 -28.16 6.50 -5.98
N LEU A 361 -27.34 6.62 -4.93
CA LEU A 361 -27.18 7.86 -4.17
C LEU A 361 -26.56 8.96 -5.03
N ASP A 362 -25.61 8.62 -5.89
CA ASP A 362 -24.95 9.60 -6.78
C ASP A 362 -25.93 10.20 -7.78
N LEU A 363 -26.89 9.41 -8.28
CA LEU A 363 -27.96 9.93 -9.15
C LEU A 363 -28.91 10.87 -8.40
N PHE A 364 -29.17 10.62 -7.11
CA PHE A 364 -29.98 11.52 -6.29
C PHE A 364 -29.24 12.81 -5.92
N LYS A 365 -27.94 12.72 -5.60
CA LYS A 365 -27.09 13.90 -5.38
C LYS A 365 -27.07 14.77 -6.63
N ASP A 366 -26.78 14.17 -7.79
CA ASP A 366 -26.77 14.91 -9.06
C ASP A 366 -28.13 15.54 -9.35
N PHE A 367 -29.23 14.79 -9.24
CA PHE A 367 -30.59 15.33 -9.40
C PHE A 367 -30.86 16.55 -8.51
N LEU A 368 -30.37 16.55 -7.28
CA LEU A 368 -30.58 17.63 -6.33
C LEU A 368 -29.64 18.82 -6.54
N GLU A 369 -28.56 18.70 -7.31
CA GLU A 369 -27.69 19.80 -7.73
C GLU A 369 -28.29 20.62 -8.87
N ASP A 370 -27.97 21.91 -8.96
CA ASP A 370 -28.53 22.79 -10.01
C ASP A 370 -28.02 22.46 -11.41
N VAL A 371 -26.75 22.03 -11.50
CA VAL A 371 -26.10 21.65 -12.77
C VAL A 371 -25.69 20.18 -12.70
N SER A 372 -26.18 19.37 -13.64
CA SER A 372 -25.78 17.97 -13.74
C SER A 372 -24.34 17.87 -14.24
N SER A 373 -23.54 17.03 -13.59
CA SER A 373 -22.16 16.74 -14.00
C SER A 373 -22.05 15.56 -14.96
N TYR A 374 -23.18 14.95 -15.32
CA TYR A 374 -23.24 13.69 -16.05
C TYR A 374 -23.83 13.84 -17.46
N ASP A 375 -23.37 12.99 -18.37
CA ASP A 375 -23.92 12.84 -19.72
C ASP A 375 -25.29 12.12 -19.64
N PRO A 376 -26.39 12.79 -20.00
CA PRO A 376 -27.72 12.22 -19.90
C PRO A 376 -27.91 10.96 -20.75
N THR A 377 -27.25 10.88 -21.91
CA THR A 377 -27.33 9.71 -22.80
C THR A 377 -26.74 8.48 -22.13
N ALA A 378 -25.56 8.61 -21.52
CA ALA A 378 -24.92 7.53 -20.80
C ALA A 378 -25.68 7.11 -19.53
N ILE A 379 -26.23 8.06 -18.77
CA ILE A 379 -27.03 7.77 -17.57
C ILE A 379 -28.25 6.93 -17.94
N LEU A 380 -29.03 7.37 -18.94
CA LEU A 380 -30.26 6.69 -19.35
C LEU A 380 -29.99 5.38 -20.10
N GLY A 381 -28.91 5.30 -20.88
CA GLY A 381 -28.57 4.13 -21.69
C GLY A 381 -27.82 3.03 -20.94
N LYS A 382 -27.05 3.37 -19.90
CA LYS A 382 -26.17 2.41 -19.19
C LYS A 382 -26.42 2.36 -17.69
N THR A 383 -26.34 3.49 -16.99
CA THR A 383 -26.40 3.54 -15.52
C THR A 383 -27.77 3.13 -14.98
N VAL A 384 -28.85 3.75 -15.45
CA VAL A 384 -30.20 3.45 -14.98
C VAL A 384 -30.60 2.00 -15.28
N PRO A 385 -30.37 1.42 -16.47
CA PRO A 385 -30.61 0.00 -16.71
C PRO A 385 -29.82 -0.94 -15.79
N ALA A 386 -28.57 -0.60 -15.43
CA ALA A 386 -27.76 -1.40 -14.52
C ALA A 386 -28.29 -1.35 -13.08
N LEU A 387 -28.52 -0.15 -12.54
CA LEU A 387 -29.06 0.07 -11.19
C LEU A 387 -30.51 -0.35 -11.05
N GLY A 388 -31.28 -0.30 -12.13
CA GLY A 388 -32.68 -0.70 -12.18
C GLY A 388 -32.90 -2.16 -11.80
N LYS A 389 -31.87 -3.01 -11.77
CA LYS A 389 -31.94 -4.38 -11.23
C LYS A 389 -32.20 -4.40 -9.72
N SER A 390 -31.60 -3.50 -8.96
CA SER A 390 -31.65 -3.45 -7.49
C SER A 390 -32.51 -2.31 -6.94
N ALA A 391 -32.73 -1.23 -7.69
CA ALA A 391 -33.52 -0.08 -7.26
C ALA A 391 -34.71 0.20 -8.18
N LYS A 392 -35.89 0.44 -7.59
CA LYS A 392 -37.11 0.77 -8.34
C LYS A 392 -37.25 2.27 -8.63
N TYR A 393 -36.93 3.12 -7.66
CA TYR A 393 -37.15 4.57 -7.75
C TYR A 393 -35.83 5.28 -8.05
N ILE A 394 -35.71 5.82 -9.27
CA ILE A 394 -34.56 6.56 -9.79
C ILE A 394 -35.10 7.77 -10.57
N PRO A 395 -34.58 9.00 -10.37
CA PRO A 395 -34.99 10.16 -11.14
C PRO A 395 -34.48 10.03 -12.58
N ILE A 396 -35.37 10.12 -13.55
CA ILE A 396 -35.08 9.92 -14.97
C ILE A 396 -35.56 11.09 -15.84
N PHE A 397 -36.54 11.87 -15.39
CA PHE A 397 -37.19 12.88 -16.21
C PHE A 397 -36.29 14.08 -16.46
N ARG A 398 -35.49 14.53 -15.48
CA ARG A 398 -34.46 15.56 -15.71
C ARG A 398 -33.53 15.19 -16.87
N TYR A 399 -33.02 13.96 -16.88
CA TYR A 399 -32.11 13.49 -17.93
C TYR A 399 -32.83 13.36 -19.27
N LEU A 400 -34.06 12.85 -19.30
CA LEU A 400 -34.88 12.79 -20.53
C LEU A 400 -35.12 14.20 -21.11
N GLN A 401 -35.51 15.15 -20.25
CA GLN A 401 -35.75 16.54 -20.64
C GLN A 401 -34.48 17.19 -21.21
N SER A 402 -33.30 16.90 -20.65
CA SER A 402 -32.03 17.42 -21.16
C SER A 402 -31.64 16.88 -22.54
N LEU A 403 -32.18 15.72 -22.94
CA LEU A 403 -32.08 15.18 -24.30
C LEU A 403 -33.20 15.66 -25.24
N GLY A 404 -34.06 16.58 -24.78
CA GLY A 404 -35.21 17.05 -25.53
C GLY A 404 -36.38 16.08 -25.57
N ILE A 405 -36.40 15.04 -24.72
CA ILE A 405 -37.49 14.08 -24.61
C ILE A 405 -38.51 14.60 -23.59
N SER A 406 -39.54 15.27 -24.10
CA SER A 406 -40.55 16.00 -23.32
C SER A 406 -41.95 15.35 -23.37
N SER A 407 -42.10 14.24 -24.10
CA SER A 407 -43.36 13.50 -24.20
C SER A 407 -43.16 12.00 -24.26
N TYR A 408 -44.21 11.23 -23.91
CA TYR A 408 -44.18 9.77 -24.02
C TYR A 408 -43.97 9.28 -25.46
N GLN A 409 -44.44 10.04 -26.47
CA GLN A 409 -44.24 9.71 -27.87
C GLN A 409 -42.76 9.82 -28.27
N GLU A 410 -42.06 10.84 -27.79
CA GLU A 410 -40.62 11.03 -28.00
C GLU A 410 -39.82 9.95 -27.27
N TYR A 411 -40.21 9.61 -26.03
CA TYR A 411 -39.58 8.52 -25.28
C TYR A 411 -39.66 7.18 -26.03
N ASN A 412 -40.82 6.81 -26.58
CA ASN A 412 -40.94 5.58 -27.35
C ASN A 412 -40.05 5.55 -28.60
N LYS A 413 -39.70 6.71 -29.17
CA LYS A 413 -38.78 6.82 -30.32
C LYS A 413 -37.31 6.82 -29.91
N SER A 414 -37.01 7.10 -28.64
CA SER A 414 -35.63 7.21 -28.13
C SER A 414 -34.87 5.89 -28.04
N GLY A 415 -35.58 4.76 -27.95
CA GLY A 415 -34.99 3.44 -27.81
C GLY A 415 -34.49 3.10 -26.39
N PHE A 416 -34.68 3.99 -25.41
CA PHE A 416 -34.36 3.70 -24.01
C PHE A 416 -35.38 2.73 -23.39
N SER A 417 -34.90 1.74 -22.63
CA SER A 417 -35.72 0.73 -21.96
C SER A 417 -35.89 1.06 -20.46
N LEU A 418 -36.67 2.11 -20.16
CA LEU A 418 -36.83 2.66 -18.80
C LEU A 418 -38.22 2.45 -18.19
N ASP A 419 -39.05 1.59 -18.79
CA ASP A 419 -40.47 1.45 -18.44
C ASP A 419 -40.70 1.09 -16.96
N LYS A 420 -39.73 0.40 -16.33
CA LYS A 420 -39.75 0.06 -14.89
C LYS A 420 -39.76 1.29 -13.98
N HIS A 421 -39.21 2.42 -14.45
CA HIS A 421 -39.05 3.65 -13.68
C HIS A 421 -40.12 4.70 -14.01
N LEU A 422 -40.95 4.47 -15.03
CA LEU A 422 -42.05 5.35 -15.38
C LEU A 422 -43.22 5.19 -14.39
N PRO A 423 -43.85 6.29 -13.95
CA PRO A 423 -45.00 6.25 -13.05
C PRO A 423 -46.29 5.88 -13.81
N VAL A 424 -46.50 4.59 -14.04
CA VAL A 424 -47.69 4.08 -14.77
C VAL A 424 -49.02 4.53 -14.14
N ASP A 425 -49.09 4.62 -12.80
CA ASP A 425 -50.27 5.10 -12.07
C ASP A 425 -50.19 6.60 -11.74
N GLY A 426 -49.37 7.38 -12.47
CA GLY A 426 -49.12 8.78 -12.19
C GLY A 426 -48.59 9.02 -10.76
N VAL A 427 -49.13 10.03 -10.08
CA VAL A 427 -48.67 10.42 -8.73
C VAL A 427 -48.84 9.30 -7.69
N ASP A 428 -49.82 8.40 -7.88
CA ASP A 428 -50.06 7.29 -6.94
C ASP A 428 -48.90 6.29 -6.92
N HIS A 429 -48.06 6.25 -7.96
CA HIS A 429 -46.83 5.46 -8.00
C HIS A 429 -45.86 5.80 -6.84
N TYR A 430 -45.86 7.06 -6.40
CA TYR A 430 -44.98 7.57 -5.34
C TYR A 430 -45.64 7.59 -3.97
N ARG A 431 -46.92 7.23 -3.87
CA ARG A 431 -47.67 7.20 -2.61
C ARG A 431 -47.61 5.82 -1.96
N SER A 432 -47.60 5.78 -0.63
CA SER A 432 -47.64 4.52 0.13
C SER A 432 -48.97 4.42 0.85
N ARG A 433 -49.89 3.58 0.33
CA ARG A 433 -51.30 3.47 0.78
C ARG A 433 -51.48 3.35 2.29
N ALA A 434 -50.53 2.72 3.00
CA ALA A 434 -50.53 2.60 4.45
C ALA A 434 -50.67 3.94 5.20
N TYR A 435 -50.17 5.04 4.63
CA TYR A 435 -50.14 6.37 5.26
C TYR A 435 -51.27 7.30 4.83
N ALA A 436 -52.09 6.89 3.85
CA ALA A 436 -53.16 7.73 3.31
C ALA A 436 -54.16 8.18 4.40
N LYS A 437 -54.62 7.24 5.24
CA LYS A 437 -55.56 7.56 6.34
C LYS A 437 -54.95 8.51 7.37
N SER A 438 -53.68 8.31 7.70
CA SER A 438 -52.98 9.17 8.67
C SER A 438 -52.82 10.58 8.13
N PHE A 439 -52.39 10.71 6.87
CA PHE A 439 -52.27 12.01 6.20
C PHE A 439 -53.61 12.76 6.20
N VAL A 440 -54.71 12.09 5.81
CA VAL A 440 -56.04 12.71 5.78
C VAL A 440 -56.47 13.22 7.15
N LYS A 441 -56.10 12.50 8.22
CA LYS A 441 -56.47 12.85 9.59
C LYS A 441 -55.68 14.04 10.14
N THR A 442 -54.38 14.15 9.83
CA THR A 442 -53.49 15.08 10.55
C THR A 442 -52.84 16.17 9.70
N GLU A 443 -52.75 15.97 8.38
CA GLU A 443 -51.97 16.87 7.50
C GLU A 443 -52.73 17.39 6.27
N LYS A 444 -53.98 16.94 6.00
CA LYS A 444 -54.69 17.24 4.74
C LYS A 444 -54.83 18.72 4.39
N ASP A 445 -54.86 19.60 5.38
CA ASP A 445 -55.09 21.03 5.23
C ASP A 445 -53.77 21.83 5.25
N LYS A 446 -52.64 21.18 5.52
CA LYS A 446 -51.32 21.81 5.61
C LYS A 446 -50.65 21.96 4.24
N THR A 447 -49.69 22.86 4.18
CA THR A 447 -48.73 23.07 3.07
C THR A 447 -47.50 22.18 3.23
N ALA A 448 -46.68 22.05 2.17
CA ALA A 448 -45.41 21.32 2.24
C ALA A 448 -44.50 21.82 3.38
N ARG A 449 -44.37 23.15 3.53
CA ARG A 449 -43.56 23.78 4.58
C ARG A 449 -44.06 23.40 5.98
N GLU A 450 -45.35 23.52 6.23
CA GLU A 450 -45.95 23.18 7.52
C GLU A 450 -45.79 21.68 7.86
N ILE A 451 -45.90 20.78 6.87
CA ILE A 451 -45.65 19.34 7.09
C ILE A 451 -44.19 19.09 7.48
N ILE A 452 -43.24 19.73 6.79
CA ILE A 452 -41.79 19.59 7.06
C ILE A 452 -41.44 20.14 8.46
N GLU A 453 -42.02 21.27 8.86
CA GLU A 453 -41.72 21.90 10.16
C GLU A 453 -42.38 21.18 11.34
N THR A 454 -43.53 20.54 11.14
CA THR A 454 -44.31 19.91 12.22
C THR A 454 -44.10 18.40 12.38
N ASN A 455 -43.29 17.76 11.52
CA ASN A 455 -43.04 16.32 11.57
C ASN A 455 -41.53 16.00 11.54
N LEU A 456 -41.16 14.83 12.07
CA LEU A 456 -39.83 14.26 11.83
C LEU A 456 -39.60 14.03 10.33
N PRO A 457 -38.37 14.14 9.82
CA PRO A 457 -38.07 14.03 8.39
C PRO A 457 -38.63 12.77 7.74
N GLU A 458 -38.55 11.62 8.41
CA GLU A 458 -39.06 10.35 7.88
C GLU A 458 -40.58 10.43 7.67
N LYS A 459 -41.31 11.01 8.62
CA LYS A 459 -42.77 11.15 8.57
C LYS A 459 -43.19 12.21 7.54
N ALA A 460 -42.44 13.31 7.44
CA ALA A 460 -42.63 14.30 6.38
C ALA A 460 -42.46 13.66 4.99
N ALA A 461 -41.40 12.87 4.78
CA ALA A 461 -41.16 12.18 3.50
C ALA A 461 -42.28 11.20 3.11
N MET A 462 -42.97 10.60 4.09
CA MET A 462 -44.13 9.73 3.86
C MET A 462 -45.41 10.50 3.49
N PHE A 463 -45.58 11.72 3.99
CA PHE A 463 -46.80 12.52 3.83
C PHE A 463 -46.78 13.47 2.64
N LEU A 464 -45.63 14.06 2.34
CA LEU A 464 -45.48 15.01 1.22
C LEU A 464 -46.02 14.47 -0.12
N PRO A 465 -45.86 13.18 -0.50
CA PRO A 465 -46.42 12.66 -1.75
C PRO A 465 -47.95 12.73 -1.86
N PHE A 466 -48.67 12.88 -0.74
CA PHE A 466 -50.14 12.99 -0.72
C PHE A 466 -50.65 14.41 -0.92
N LEU A 467 -49.78 15.43 -0.87
CA LEU A 467 -50.20 16.79 -1.12
C LEU A 467 -50.65 16.95 -2.59
N PRO A 468 -51.72 17.74 -2.83
CA PRO A 468 -52.08 18.14 -4.18
C PRO A 468 -51.02 19.09 -4.75
N LYS A 469 -50.89 19.13 -6.08
CA LYS A 469 -49.79 19.83 -6.77
C LYS A 469 -49.71 21.31 -6.40
N GLU A 470 -50.85 21.96 -6.15
CA GLU A 470 -50.94 23.38 -5.77
C GLU A 470 -50.31 23.69 -4.41
N ARG A 471 -50.18 22.67 -3.54
CA ARG A 471 -49.59 22.79 -2.19
C ARG A 471 -48.27 22.04 -2.04
N PHE A 472 -47.82 21.37 -3.10
CA PHE A 472 -46.53 20.70 -3.19
C PHE A 472 -45.53 21.68 -3.80
N ASP A 473 -45.00 22.60 -2.98
CA ASP A 473 -43.94 23.49 -3.43
C ASP A 473 -42.63 22.71 -3.65
N VAL A 474 -42.29 22.48 -4.91
CA VAL A 474 -41.13 21.68 -5.32
C VAL A 474 -39.83 22.28 -4.77
N GLY A 475 -39.71 23.60 -4.69
CA GLY A 475 -38.51 24.28 -4.14
C GLY A 475 -38.30 23.93 -2.67
N THR A 476 -39.33 24.16 -1.84
CA THR A 476 -39.27 23.79 -0.41
C THR A 476 -39.01 22.31 -0.19
N VAL A 477 -39.61 21.41 -1.00
CA VAL A 477 -39.38 19.97 -0.87
C VAL A 477 -37.96 19.58 -1.30
N ARG A 478 -37.40 20.20 -2.35
CA ARG A 478 -36.02 19.96 -2.79
C ARG A 478 -35.02 20.38 -1.71
N ASP A 479 -35.20 21.55 -1.09
CA ASP A 479 -34.37 21.99 0.04
C ASP A 479 -34.44 21.02 1.22
N PHE A 480 -35.62 20.46 1.50
CA PHE A 480 -35.80 19.43 2.51
C PHE A 480 -35.05 18.14 2.17
N LEU A 481 -35.06 17.70 0.90
CA LEU A 481 -34.33 16.51 0.46
C LEU A 481 -32.82 16.71 0.53
N ILE A 482 -32.30 17.88 0.14
CA ILE A 482 -30.88 18.23 0.25
C ILE A 482 -30.40 18.17 1.70
N LYS A 483 -31.18 18.74 2.63
CA LYS A 483 -30.88 18.71 4.08
C LYS A 483 -30.87 17.31 4.69
N ASN A 484 -31.47 16.32 4.02
CA ASN A 484 -31.62 14.94 4.51
C ASN A 484 -31.04 13.91 3.53
N ILE A 485 -30.01 14.29 2.77
CA ILE A 485 -29.42 13.43 1.73
C ILE A 485 -28.82 12.13 2.29
N ASP A 486 -28.33 12.16 3.54
CA ASP A 486 -27.85 11.00 4.30
C ASP A 486 -28.92 9.91 4.45
N ARG A 487 -30.20 10.28 4.41
CA ARG A 487 -31.33 9.35 4.56
C ARG A 487 -31.64 8.53 3.31
N PHE A 488 -31.00 8.84 2.18
CA PHE A 488 -31.17 8.08 0.94
C PHE A 488 -30.40 6.75 0.93
N ASP A 489 -29.36 6.62 1.76
CA ASP A 489 -28.41 5.49 1.74
C ASP A 489 -28.54 4.54 2.95
N SER A 490 -29.20 4.99 4.01
CA SER A 490 -29.33 4.19 5.23
C SER A 490 -29.97 2.81 4.98
N TYR A 491 -29.43 1.76 5.60
CA TYR A 491 -30.04 0.42 5.76
C TYR A 491 -31.44 0.44 6.46
N SER A 492 -31.99 1.63 6.66
CA SER A 492 -33.29 1.88 7.27
C SER A 492 -34.42 1.66 6.27
N ASN A 493 -35.54 1.13 6.77
CA ASN A 493 -36.77 0.94 6.01
C ASN A 493 -37.34 2.27 5.44
N TYR A 494 -36.81 3.43 5.82
CA TYR A 494 -37.32 4.74 5.40
C TYR A 494 -36.68 5.31 4.13
N ALA A 495 -35.52 4.82 3.68
CA ALA A 495 -34.82 5.37 2.51
C ALA A 495 -35.69 5.39 1.25
N THR A 496 -36.55 4.38 1.09
CA THR A 496 -37.48 4.28 -0.04
C THR A 496 -38.45 5.47 -0.11
N PHE A 497 -38.87 6.06 1.01
CA PHE A 497 -39.79 7.21 0.99
C PHE A 497 -39.11 8.48 0.50
N PHE A 498 -37.84 8.72 0.89
CA PHE A 498 -37.04 9.82 0.38
C PHE A 498 -36.80 9.67 -1.13
N ARG A 499 -36.46 8.46 -1.59
CA ARG A 499 -36.29 8.15 -3.02
C ARG A 499 -37.58 8.39 -3.82
N LYS A 500 -38.73 7.95 -3.32
CA LYS A 500 -40.05 8.21 -3.91
C LYS A 500 -40.35 9.71 -4.01
N LEU A 501 -40.08 10.46 -2.93
CA LEU A 501 -40.33 11.89 -2.88
C LEU A 501 -39.45 12.66 -3.87
N ALA A 502 -38.17 12.31 -3.99
CA ALA A 502 -37.28 12.88 -4.99
C ALA A 502 -37.74 12.58 -6.43
N CYS A 503 -38.16 11.35 -6.71
CA CYS A 503 -38.71 11.01 -8.03
C CYS A 503 -40.03 11.74 -8.33
N LEU A 504 -40.83 12.05 -7.30
CA LEU A 504 -42.03 12.88 -7.46
C LEU A 504 -41.66 14.33 -7.79
N CYS A 505 -40.63 14.90 -7.16
CA CYS A 505 -40.10 16.22 -7.53
C CYS A 505 -39.63 16.23 -8.99
N ASP A 506 -38.85 15.22 -9.40
CA ASP A 506 -38.39 15.02 -10.77
C ASP A 506 -39.57 14.96 -11.75
N PHE A 507 -40.60 14.17 -11.42
CA PHE A 507 -41.82 14.05 -12.22
C PHE A 507 -42.63 15.36 -12.29
N TYR A 508 -42.77 16.11 -11.20
CA TYR A 508 -43.53 17.37 -11.23
C TYR A 508 -42.81 18.49 -11.98
N GLN A 509 -41.48 18.46 -12.01
CA GLN A 509 -40.66 19.48 -12.65
C GLN A 509 -40.41 19.19 -14.13
N PHE A 510 -40.19 17.92 -14.50
CA PHE A 510 -39.76 17.52 -15.84
C PHE A 510 -40.64 16.42 -16.48
N GLY A 511 -41.55 15.83 -15.72
CA GLY A 511 -42.27 14.64 -16.13
C GLY A 511 -43.50 14.87 -17.01
N TRP A 512 -43.88 13.81 -17.71
CA TRP A 512 -45.06 13.71 -18.55
C TRP A 512 -45.78 12.38 -18.25
N ILE A 513 -47.07 12.29 -18.56
CA ILE A 513 -47.91 11.13 -18.20
C ILE A 513 -47.59 9.94 -19.12
N PRO A 514 -47.21 8.76 -18.59
CA PRO A 514 -46.96 7.56 -19.38
C PRO A 514 -48.28 6.88 -19.76
N ARG A 515 -48.88 7.33 -20.89
CA ARG A 515 -50.15 6.84 -21.47
C ARG A 515 -51.42 7.05 -20.66
#